data_AF-A0AAF0DUD4-F1
#
_entry.id   AF-A0AAF0DUD4-F1
#
_cell.length_a   1.000
_cell.length_b   1.000
_cell.length_c   1.000
_cell.angle_alpha   90.00
_cell.angle_beta   90.00
_cell.angle_gamma   90.00
#
_symmetry.space_group_name_H-M   'P 1'
#
loop_
_entity.id
_entity.type
_entity.pdbx_description
1 polymer ?
#
loop_
_entity_poly.entity_id
_entity_poly.type
_entity_poly.pdbx_seq_one_letter_code
_entity_poly.pdbx_strand_id
1 'polypeptide(L)'
;MGWNCQRCGQLLQLDASLEHIDSETIANVRKVVNEVFPRAAQSASDGVDDPWDTLHVLPEVRDAVLAQMDAYTSSPASNISAKSDASLPQYTLFHILSSDASCPPHVVQHPLCESCTLQVLEDHSAQIDQARKERDTLQTLEHELVRLALLDGDMEMSSEDKARWQRKQNIIRREIDEMDAEMQRLEKELAGYDEEEAKLHAELRNARQEDEALEQQETNFWRDYHAATTELAQCESDKAKVDAQVREDTKICAHLEQSDAYTDVFCIEQDSRGMASINGLRLGRLNPSQASTAGDQVDWPEINAAWGQTAFLLTVLARKLALQFSAYRVHPKGSFSIVERLGPDKATYELYGTSEWQLGRLLHSRRFDHAMVGILTCVHELCEKVQELDPAATLPHTIEKDTIGGASIRLQFNQPEVWTRATRYLLFTLRALLCWTLEKPHV
;
A
#
# COMPACT_ATOMS: atom_id res chain seq x y z
N MET A 1 -24.54 -70.78 -78.02
CA MET A 1 -23.74 -69.59 -78.35
C MET A 1 -24.14 -68.50 -77.36
N GLY A 2 -23.19 -67.90 -76.66
CA GLY A 2 -23.47 -66.86 -75.65
C GLY A 2 -23.69 -65.49 -76.29
N TRP A 3 -24.45 -64.62 -75.62
CA TRP A 3 -24.65 -63.23 -76.01
C TRP A 3 -23.54 -62.38 -75.43
N ASN A 4 -23.06 -61.36 -76.15
CA ASN A 4 -22.04 -60.44 -75.64
C ASN A 4 -22.55 -59.00 -75.65
N CYS A 5 -22.15 -58.23 -74.65
CA CYS A 5 -22.37 -56.79 -74.59
C CYS A 5 -21.65 -56.10 -75.76
N GLN A 6 -22.35 -55.31 -76.57
CA GLN A 6 -21.74 -54.65 -77.73
C GLN A 6 -20.81 -53.48 -77.37
N ARG A 7 -20.89 -52.94 -76.15
CA ARG A 7 -20.01 -51.84 -75.68
C ARG A 7 -18.72 -52.35 -75.02
N CYS A 8 -18.77 -53.42 -74.21
CA CYS A 8 -17.60 -53.91 -73.45
C CYS A 8 -17.18 -55.35 -73.75
N GLY A 9 -17.93 -56.09 -74.59
CA GLY A 9 -17.62 -57.47 -74.97
C GLY A 9 -17.92 -58.54 -73.91
N GLN A 10 -18.47 -58.16 -72.75
CA GLN A 10 -18.80 -59.08 -71.65
C GLN A 10 -19.88 -60.09 -72.05
N LEU A 11 -19.70 -61.37 -71.67
CA LEU A 11 -20.72 -62.41 -71.84
C LEU A 11 -21.96 -62.10 -71.00
N LEU A 12 -23.11 -62.12 -71.65
CA LEU A 12 -24.43 -61.87 -71.10
C LEU A 12 -25.20 -63.19 -70.98
N GLN A 13 -25.82 -63.38 -69.82
CA GLN A 13 -26.89 -64.35 -69.65
C GLN A 13 -28.20 -63.62 -69.92
N LEU A 14 -28.96 -64.09 -70.91
CA LEU A 14 -30.31 -63.59 -71.12
C LEU A 14 -31.22 -64.15 -70.04
N ASP A 15 -32.19 -63.34 -69.63
CA ASP A 15 -33.27 -63.81 -68.77
C ASP A 15 -34.11 -64.88 -69.50
N ALA A 16 -34.60 -65.88 -68.76
CA ALA A 16 -35.36 -67.00 -69.30
C ALA A 16 -36.62 -66.54 -70.07
N SER A 17 -37.18 -65.38 -69.74
CA SER A 17 -38.31 -64.77 -70.46
C SER A 17 -37.99 -64.39 -71.90
N LEU A 18 -36.72 -64.11 -72.23
CA LEU A 18 -36.27 -63.78 -73.58
C LEU A 18 -35.94 -65.03 -74.40
N GLU A 19 -35.93 -66.23 -73.82
CA GLU A 19 -35.65 -67.47 -74.55
C GLU A 19 -36.80 -67.91 -75.45
N HIS A 20 -38.06 -67.50 -75.15
CA HIS A 20 -39.28 -67.90 -75.86
C HIS A 20 -40.11 -66.68 -76.27
N ILE A 21 -39.54 -65.79 -77.09
CA ILE A 21 -40.24 -64.61 -77.59
C ILE A 21 -41.12 -64.99 -78.79
N ASP A 22 -42.40 -64.66 -78.69
CA ASP A 22 -43.39 -64.83 -79.76
C ASP A 22 -43.29 -63.71 -80.81
N SER A 23 -43.74 -64.01 -82.04
CA SER A 23 -43.64 -63.06 -83.16
C SER A 23 -44.51 -61.80 -82.99
N GLU A 24 -45.54 -61.84 -82.15
CA GLU A 24 -46.44 -60.71 -81.90
C GLU A 24 -45.76 -59.69 -80.97
N THR A 25 -45.07 -60.14 -79.93
CA THR A 25 -44.26 -59.28 -79.06
C THR A 25 -43.17 -58.52 -79.82
N ILE A 26 -42.46 -59.17 -80.77
CA ILE A 26 -41.45 -58.49 -81.60
C ILE A 26 -42.09 -57.41 -82.49
N ALA A 27 -43.28 -57.67 -83.04
CA ALA A 27 -44.02 -56.69 -83.84
C ALA A 27 -44.49 -55.49 -83.00
N ASN A 28 -44.93 -55.73 -81.75
CA ASN A 28 -45.32 -54.67 -80.82
C ASN A 28 -44.14 -53.80 -80.39
N VAL A 29 -42.98 -54.39 -80.08
CA VAL A 29 -41.76 -53.64 -79.77
C VAL A 29 -41.36 -52.76 -80.96
N ARG A 30 -41.40 -53.29 -82.18
CA ARG A 30 -41.14 -52.50 -83.40
C ARG A 30 -42.12 -51.33 -83.55
N LYS A 31 -43.40 -51.52 -83.23
CA LYS A 31 -44.40 -50.46 -83.29
C LYS A 31 -44.11 -49.35 -82.26
N VAL A 32 -43.82 -49.71 -81.01
CA VAL A 32 -43.52 -48.75 -79.93
C VAL A 32 -42.24 -47.96 -80.23
N VAL A 33 -41.18 -48.64 -80.68
CA VAL A 33 -39.93 -47.96 -81.05
C VAL A 33 -40.17 -46.92 -82.15
N ASN A 34 -41.00 -47.24 -83.15
CA ASN A 34 -41.36 -46.31 -84.21
C ASN A 34 -42.30 -45.17 -83.75
N GLU A 35 -43.09 -45.34 -82.69
CA GLU A 35 -43.95 -44.27 -82.14
C GLU A 35 -43.15 -43.30 -81.25
N VAL A 36 -42.23 -43.81 -80.45
CA VAL A 36 -41.39 -43.02 -79.52
C VAL A 36 -40.24 -42.34 -80.27
N PHE A 37 -39.67 -43.03 -81.26
CA PHE A 37 -38.65 -42.53 -82.16
C PHE A 37 -39.21 -42.56 -83.59
N PRO A 38 -40.12 -41.63 -83.94
CA PRO A 38 -40.63 -41.55 -85.30
C PRO A 38 -39.45 -41.37 -86.25
N ARG A 39 -39.30 -42.28 -87.20
CA ARG A 39 -38.45 -42.03 -88.37
C ARG A 39 -38.85 -40.68 -88.91
N ALA A 40 -37.87 -39.85 -89.23
CA ALA A 40 -38.09 -38.70 -90.07
C ALA A 40 -38.65 -39.20 -91.40
N ALA A 41 -39.97 -39.35 -91.49
CA ALA A 41 -40.65 -39.20 -92.74
C ALA A 41 -40.16 -37.86 -93.25
N GLN A 42 -39.58 -37.84 -94.45
CA GLN A 42 -39.40 -36.62 -95.19
C GLN A 42 -40.78 -35.98 -95.25
N SER A 43 -41.07 -35.11 -94.30
CA SER A 43 -42.29 -34.33 -94.28
C SER A 43 -42.14 -33.40 -95.47
N ALA A 44 -42.90 -33.73 -96.50
CA ALA A 44 -43.20 -32.83 -97.60
C ALA A 44 -43.44 -31.43 -97.01
N SER A 45 -42.73 -30.47 -97.58
CA SER A 45 -42.89 -29.05 -97.32
C SER A 45 -44.32 -28.62 -97.65
N ASP A 46 -45.20 -28.59 -96.65
CA ASP A 46 -46.46 -27.88 -96.73
C ASP A 46 -46.42 -26.71 -95.74
N GLY A 47 -45.98 -25.56 -96.27
CA GLY A 47 -46.45 -24.21 -95.90
C GLY A 47 -46.46 -23.81 -94.43
N VAL A 48 -45.31 -23.83 -93.75
CA VAL A 48 -45.09 -23.05 -92.53
C VAL A 48 -43.92 -22.11 -92.82
N ASP A 49 -44.12 -20.80 -92.56
CA ASP A 49 -43.10 -19.76 -92.71
C ASP A 49 -41.79 -20.18 -92.03
N ASP A 50 -40.67 -19.87 -92.69
CA ASP A 50 -39.34 -20.26 -92.23
C ASP A 50 -39.10 -19.67 -90.82
N PRO A 51 -38.76 -20.47 -89.79
CA PRO A 51 -38.59 -19.98 -88.42
C PRO A 51 -37.56 -18.84 -88.28
N TRP A 52 -36.70 -18.69 -89.29
CA TRP A 52 -35.71 -17.62 -89.41
C TRP A 52 -36.26 -16.28 -89.90
N ASP A 53 -37.45 -16.23 -90.51
CA ASP A 53 -38.02 -14.98 -91.05
C ASP A 53 -38.60 -14.08 -89.94
N THR A 54 -38.87 -14.63 -88.75
CA THR A 54 -39.38 -13.88 -87.58
C THR A 54 -38.28 -13.29 -86.71
N LEU A 55 -37.07 -13.85 -86.79
CA LEU A 55 -35.87 -13.39 -86.11
C LEU A 55 -35.06 -12.65 -87.16
N HIS A 56 -35.07 -11.31 -87.20
CA HIS A 56 -34.29 -10.51 -88.16
C HIS A 56 -32.77 -10.69 -87.98
N VAL A 57 -32.26 -11.86 -88.33
CA VAL A 57 -30.86 -12.27 -88.23
C VAL A 57 -30.21 -12.02 -89.58
N LEU A 58 -29.00 -11.46 -89.57
CA LEU A 58 -28.24 -11.21 -90.80
C LEU A 58 -28.03 -12.53 -91.57
N PRO A 59 -28.20 -12.55 -92.91
CA PRO A 59 -28.07 -13.76 -93.72
C PRO A 59 -26.76 -14.52 -93.50
N GLU A 60 -25.67 -13.79 -93.28
CA GLU A 60 -24.32 -14.31 -93.02
C GLU A 60 -24.24 -15.15 -91.74
N VAL A 61 -25.01 -14.77 -90.70
CA VAL A 61 -25.06 -15.48 -89.42
C VAL A 61 -25.96 -16.71 -89.54
N ARG A 62 -27.08 -16.59 -90.24
CA ARG A 62 -27.97 -17.72 -90.56
C ARG A 62 -27.21 -18.80 -91.33
N ASP A 63 -26.49 -18.42 -92.37
CA ASP A 63 -25.73 -19.35 -93.21
C ASP A 63 -24.56 -19.99 -92.44
N ALA A 64 -23.90 -19.25 -91.55
CA ALA A 64 -22.86 -19.79 -90.67
C ALA A 64 -23.40 -20.84 -89.69
N VAL A 65 -24.57 -20.60 -89.08
CA VAL A 65 -25.22 -21.54 -88.16
C VAL A 65 -25.66 -22.82 -88.89
N LEU A 66 -26.26 -22.68 -90.08
CA LEU A 66 -26.66 -23.82 -90.92
C LEU A 66 -25.43 -24.63 -91.38
N ALA A 67 -24.36 -23.97 -91.81
CA ALA A 67 -23.11 -24.63 -92.19
C ALA A 67 -22.45 -25.38 -91.02
N GLN A 68 -22.60 -24.89 -89.79
CA GLN A 68 -22.04 -25.51 -88.59
C GLN A 68 -22.89 -26.70 -88.11
N MET A 69 -24.21 -26.67 -88.35
CA MET A 69 -25.11 -27.82 -88.17
C MET A 69 -24.81 -28.95 -89.19
N ASP A 70 -24.55 -28.60 -90.45
CA ASP A 70 -24.20 -29.56 -91.51
C ASP A 70 -22.80 -30.18 -91.30
N ALA A 71 -21.86 -29.42 -90.72
CA ALA A 71 -20.54 -29.93 -90.34
C ALA A 71 -20.57 -30.92 -89.16
N TYR A 72 -21.60 -30.85 -88.29
CA TYR A 72 -21.77 -31.76 -87.15
C TYR A 72 -22.35 -33.12 -87.54
N THR A 73 -22.93 -33.25 -88.74
CA THR A 73 -23.66 -34.45 -89.18
C THR A 73 -22.90 -35.35 -90.15
N SER A 74 -21.66 -35.02 -90.52
CA SER A 74 -20.90 -35.72 -91.56
C SER A 74 -19.62 -36.41 -91.03
N SER A 75 -19.70 -37.72 -90.76
CA SER A 75 -18.53 -38.62 -90.62
C SER A 75 -18.88 -40.05 -91.06
N PRO A 76 -17.95 -40.83 -91.66
CA PRO A 76 -18.27 -41.87 -92.63
C PRO A 76 -18.67 -43.20 -91.97
N ALA A 77 -19.84 -43.71 -92.33
CA ALA A 77 -20.30 -45.04 -91.95
C ALA A 77 -19.43 -46.13 -92.60
N SER A 78 -18.63 -46.82 -91.79
CA SER A 78 -17.90 -48.02 -92.19
C SER A 78 -18.87 -49.20 -92.35
N ASN A 79 -19.06 -49.63 -93.60
CA ASN A 79 -19.75 -50.86 -93.99
C ASN A 79 -19.05 -52.09 -93.37
N ILE A 80 -19.73 -52.80 -92.47
CA ILE A 80 -19.37 -54.18 -92.13
C ILE A 80 -20.40 -55.11 -92.75
N SER A 81 -19.92 -55.91 -93.69
CA SER A 81 -20.63 -56.97 -94.39
C SER A 81 -20.79 -58.20 -93.49
N ALA A 82 -22.04 -58.70 -93.41
CA ALA A 82 -22.48 -60.10 -93.38
C ALA A 82 -21.71 -61.16 -92.55
N LYS A 83 -22.45 -61.95 -91.77
CA LYS A 83 -22.85 -63.35 -92.10
C LYS A 83 -23.55 -64.05 -90.92
N SER A 84 -24.55 -64.91 -91.26
CA SER A 84 -25.12 -66.08 -90.53
C SER A 84 -25.56 -65.87 -89.06
N ASP A 85 -26.77 -66.15 -88.58
CA ASP A 85 -27.73 -67.21 -88.92
C ASP A 85 -29.14 -66.77 -88.48
N ALA A 86 -30.13 -66.78 -89.38
CA ALA A 86 -31.52 -66.50 -89.05
C ALA A 86 -32.20 -67.77 -88.50
N SER A 87 -32.29 -67.91 -87.17
CA SER A 87 -33.21 -68.88 -86.55
C SER A 87 -33.60 -68.59 -85.09
N LEU A 88 -33.09 -67.52 -84.45
CA LEU A 88 -33.38 -67.19 -83.05
C LEU A 88 -34.07 -65.81 -82.90
N PRO A 89 -35.30 -65.73 -82.35
CA PRO A 89 -36.08 -64.49 -82.22
C PRO A 89 -35.36 -63.33 -81.50
N GLN A 90 -34.42 -63.65 -80.60
CA GLN A 90 -33.69 -62.66 -79.79
C GLN A 90 -32.75 -61.78 -80.63
N TYR A 91 -32.18 -62.31 -81.73
CA TYR A 91 -31.32 -61.51 -82.62
C TYR A 91 -32.12 -60.43 -83.32
N THR A 92 -33.34 -60.75 -83.76
CA THR A 92 -34.25 -59.79 -84.39
C THR A 92 -34.65 -58.68 -83.41
N LEU A 93 -34.89 -59.01 -82.14
CA LEU A 93 -35.21 -58.03 -81.09
C LEU A 93 -34.06 -57.03 -80.87
N PHE A 94 -32.84 -57.53 -80.62
CA PHE A 94 -31.69 -56.65 -80.40
C PHE A 94 -31.32 -55.86 -81.66
N HIS A 95 -31.52 -56.43 -82.84
CA HIS A 95 -31.37 -55.69 -84.08
C HIS A 95 -32.40 -54.56 -84.18
N ILE A 96 -33.69 -54.77 -83.90
CA ILE A 96 -34.70 -53.69 -83.92
C ILE A 96 -34.33 -52.55 -82.95
N LEU A 97 -33.80 -52.88 -81.77
CA LEU A 97 -33.36 -51.87 -80.79
C LEU A 97 -32.05 -51.16 -81.19
N SER A 98 -31.18 -51.83 -81.97
CA SER A 98 -29.87 -51.29 -82.38
C SER A 98 -29.86 -50.64 -83.76
N SER A 99 -30.82 -50.97 -84.63
CA SER A 99 -30.83 -50.53 -86.03
C SER A 99 -31.84 -49.42 -86.23
N ASP A 100 -31.37 -48.19 -86.11
CA ASP A 100 -31.87 -47.13 -86.96
C ASP A 100 -30.69 -46.43 -87.65
N ALA A 101 -30.64 -46.61 -88.97
CA ALA A 101 -29.61 -46.06 -89.86
C ALA A 101 -29.85 -44.57 -90.22
N SER A 102 -30.61 -43.84 -89.40
CA SER A 102 -30.96 -42.43 -89.65
C SER A 102 -30.59 -41.47 -88.52
N CYS A 103 -29.85 -41.93 -87.50
CA CYS A 103 -29.30 -41.06 -86.45
C CYS A 103 -27.75 -41.05 -86.44
N PRO A 104 -27.11 -39.92 -86.12
CA PRO A 104 -25.64 -39.77 -86.00
C PRO A 104 -25.02 -40.66 -84.88
N PRO A 105 -23.69 -40.73 -84.71
CA PRO A 105 -22.91 -41.91 -84.30
C PRO A 105 -23.03 -42.38 -82.83
N HIS A 106 -24.08 -42.00 -82.10
CA HIS A 106 -24.38 -42.48 -80.75
C HIS A 106 -25.42 -43.63 -80.75
N VAL A 107 -25.29 -44.54 -81.70
CA VAL A 107 -26.17 -45.71 -81.78
C VAL A 107 -25.76 -46.69 -80.68
N VAL A 108 -26.59 -46.77 -79.65
CA VAL A 108 -26.46 -47.78 -78.60
C VAL A 108 -26.68 -49.15 -79.23
N GLN A 109 -25.60 -49.89 -79.43
CA GLN A 109 -25.69 -51.26 -79.96
C GLN A 109 -26.10 -52.19 -78.82
N HIS A 110 -27.20 -52.90 -79.02
CA HIS A 110 -27.74 -53.87 -78.09
C HIS A 110 -27.31 -55.31 -78.47
N PRO A 111 -27.21 -56.23 -77.50
CA PRO A 111 -27.48 -56.04 -76.07
C PRO A 111 -26.32 -55.35 -75.33
N LEU A 112 -26.65 -54.63 -74.25
CA LEU A 112 -25.69 -54.03 -73.32
C LEU A 112 -25.75 -54.74 -71.96
N CYS A 113 -24.62 -54.79 -71.24
CA CYS A 113 -24.64 -55.14 -69.82
C CYS A 113 -25.16 -53.97 -68.97
N GLU A 114 -25.63 -54.26 -67.76
CA GLU A 114 -26.18 -53.27 -66.81
C GLU A 114 -25.26 -52.05 -66.63
N SER A 115 -23.96 -52.27 -66.40
CA SER A 115 -22.98 -51.19 -66.24
C SER A 115 -22.85 -50.33 -67.50
N CYS A 116 -22.89 -50.92 -68.69
CA CYS A 116 -22.83 -50.16 -69.94
C CYS A 116 -24.10 -49.36 -70.21
N THR A 117 -25.27 -49.88 -69.83
CA THR A 117 -26.55 -49.17 -69.95
C THR A 117 -26.60 -47.98 -69.00
N LEU A 118 -26.15 -48.14 -67.75
CA LEU A 118 -26.07 -47.04 -66.79
C LEU A 118 -25.18 -45.91 -67.30
N GLN A 119 -24.01 -46.25 -67.86
CA GLN A 119 -23.12 -45.25 -68.45
C GLN A 119 -23.77 -44.50 -69.63
N VAL A 120 -24.52 -45.19 -70.51
CA VAL A 120 -25.25 -44.52 -71.61
C VAL A 120 -26.33 -43.58 -71.06
N LEU A 121 -27.05 -43.97 -70.01
CA LEU A 121 -28.07 -43.13 -69.38
C LEU A 121 -27.47 -41.88 -68.74
N GLU A 122 -26.29 -42.00 -68.11
CA GLU A 122 -25.52 -40.86 -67.59
C GLU A 122 -25.04 -39.93 -68.71
N ASP A 123 -24.52 -40.50 -69.81
CA ASP A 123 -24.07 -39.71 -70.96
C ASP A 123 -25.25 -38.93 -71.59
N HIS A 124 -26.44 -39.53 -71.70
CA HIS A 124 -27.65 -38.84 -72.20
C HIS A 124 -28.25 -37.83 -71.23
N SER A 125 -28.24 -38.10 -69.92
CA SER A 125 -28.71 -37.11 -68.94
C SER A 125 -27.83 -35.86 -68.97
N ALA A 126 -26.52 -36.04 -69.09
CA ALA A 126 -25.57 -34.92 -69.26
C ALA A 126 -25.85 -34.12 -70.54
N GLN A 127 -26.18 -34.77 -71.65
CA GLN A 127 -26.57 -34.09 -72.90
C GLN A 127 -27.87 -33.30 -72.75
N ILE A 128 -28.88 -33.86 -72.06
CA ILE A 128 -30.14 -33.16 -71.79
C ILE A 128 -29.90 -31.92 -70.92
N ASP A 129 -29.05 -32.03 -69.90
CA ASP A 129 -28.71 -30.90 -69.03
C ASP A 129 -27.93 -29.81 -69.77
N GLN A 130 -27.04 -30.20 -70.70
CA GLN A 130 -26.34 -29.25 -71.56
C GLN A 130 -27.32 -28.49 -72.46
N ALA A 131 -28.26 -29.19 -73.12
CA ALA A 131 -29.28 -28.56 -73.95
C ALA A 131 -30.22 -27.65 -73.15
N ARG A 132 -30.55 -28.01 -71.90
CA ARG A 132 -31.34 -27.16 -71.00
C ARG A 132 -30.61 -25.87 -70.65
N LYS A 133 -29.32 -25.95 -70.31
CA LYS A 133 -28.50 -24.76 -70.05
C LYS A 133 -28.43 -23.85 -71.27
N GLU A 134 -28.24 -24.42 -72.46
CA GLU A 134 -28.22 -23.65 -73.71
C GLU A 134 -29.56 -22.92 -73.93
N ARG A 135 -30.70 -23.61 -73.76
CA ARG A 135 -32.02 -22.97 -73.81
C ARG A 135 -32.13 -21.80 -72.82
N ASP A 136 -31.71 -22.00 -71.56
CA ASP A 136 -31.82 -20.95 -70.53
C ASP A 136 -30.92 -19.74 -70.84
N THR A 137 -29.73 -19.98 -71.40
CA THR A 137 -28.86 -18.89 -71.89
C THR A 137 -29.47 -18.14 -73.07
N LEU A 138 -30.10 -18.85 -74.02
CA LEU A 138 -30.78 -18.22 -75.15
C LEU A 138 -31.99 -17.41 -74.69
N GLN A 139 -32.76 -17.91 -73.72
CA GLN A 139 -33.88 -17.18 -73.13
C GLN A 139 -33.44 -15.91 -72.40
N THR A 140 -32.28 -15.96 -71.74
CA THR A 140 -31.68 -14.76 -71.11
C THR A 140 -31.22 -13.75 -72.16
N LEU A 141 -30.57 -14.22 -73.24
CA LEU A 141 -30.18 -13.38 -74.36
C LEU A 141 -31.39 -12.72 -75.03
N GLU A 142 -32.47 -13.48 -75.25
CA GLU A 142 -33.73 -12.97 -75.79
C GLU A 142 -34.29 -11.84 -74.92
N HIS A 143 -34.32 -12.03 -73.60
CA HIS A 143 -34.78 -11.00 -72.67
C HIS A 143 -33.93 -9.73 -72.71
N GLU A 144 -32.60 -9.84 -72.80
CA GLU A 144 -31.72 -8.67 -72.93
C GLU A 144 -31.82 -8.00 -74.30
N LEU A 145 -32.00 -8.75 -75.38
CA LEU A 145 -32.26 -8.19 -76.72
C LEU A 145 -33.57 -7.42 -76.76
N VAL A 146 -34.64 -7.96 -76.16
CA VAL A 146 -35.92 -7.27 -75.99
C VAL A 146 -35.74 -5.97 -75.19
N ARG A 147 -34.97 -6.01 -74.10
CA ARG A 147 -34.67 -4.82 -73.29
C ARG A 147 -33.89 -3.76 -74.07
N LEU A 148 -32.90 -4.16 -74.87
CA LEU A 148 -32.11 -3.25 -75.71
C LEU A 148 -32.96 -2.65 -76.84
N ALA A 149 -33.80 -3.44 -77.51
CA ALA A 149 -34.72 -2.95 -78.54
C ALA A 149 -35.74 -1.93 -77.98
N LEU A 150 -36.16 -2.07 -76.73
CA LEU A 150 -36.99 -1.08 -76.03
C LEU A 150 -36.24 0.21 -75.66
N LEU A 151 -34.91 0.16 -75.47
CA LEU A 151 -34.05 1.30 -75.16
C LEU A 151 -33.65 2.09 -76.42
N ASP A 152 -33.35 1.39 -77.51
CA ASP A 152 -32.95 1.99 -78.80
C ASP A 152 -34.15 2.51 -79.62
N GLY A 153 -35.38 2.16 -79.21
CA GLY A 153 -36.63 2.70 -79.77
C GLY A 153 -37.19 1.93 -80.96
N ASP A 154 -36.58 0.79 -81.31
CA ASP A 154 -37.00 -0.09 -82.41
C ASP A 154 -38.24 -0.94 -82.06
N MET A 155 -38.67 -0.93 -80.79
CA MET A 155 -39.87 -1.63 -80.32
C MET A 155 -40.65 -0.76 -79.33
N GLU A 156 -41.95 -0.51 -79.61
CA GLU A 156 -42.81 0.27 -78.71
C GLU A 156 -43.44 -0.65 -77.66
N MET A 157 -43.30 -0.31 -76.37
CA MET A 157 -44.04 -1.01 -75.32
C MET A 157 -45.55 -0.82 -75.50
N SER A 158 -46.32 -1.88 -75.27
CA SER A 158 -47.78 -1.79 -75.14
C SER A 158 -48.18 -0.70 -74.14
N SER A 159 -49.30 -0.01 -74.39
CA SER A 159 -49.79 1.08 -73.53
C SER A 159 -49.97 0.65 -72.08
N GLU A 160 -50.35 -0.61 -71.85
CA GLU A 160 -50.44 -1.22 -70.52
C GLU A 160 -49.09 -1.45 -69.86
N ASP A 161 -48.08 -1.91 -70.61
CA ASP A 161 -46.72 -2.12 -70.12
C ASP A 161 -46.00 -0.82 -69.80
N LYS A 162 -46.22 0.21 -70.62
CA LYS A 162 -45.75 1.58 -70.35
C LYS A 162 -46.37 2.15 -69.07
N ALA A 163 -47.68 1.95 -68.87
CA ALA A 163 -48.34 2.36 -67.64
C ALA A 163 -47.89 1.54 -66.42
N ARG A 164 -47.60 0.24 -66.57
CA ARG A 164 -47.01 -0.60 -65.50
C ARG A 164 -45.58 -0.14 -65.15
N TRP A 165 -44.76 0.13 -66.16
CA TRP A 165 -43.39 0.59 -66.01
C TRP A 165 -43.30 1.98 -65.37
N GLN A 166 -44.12 2.92 -65.82
CA GLN A 166 -44.22 4.26 -65.20
C GLN A 166 -44.69 4.19 -63.73
N ARG A 167 -45.65 3.31 -63.40
CA ARG A 167 -46.05 3.07 -62.02
C ARG A 167 -44.90 2.54 -61.17
N LYS A 168 -44.15 1.54 -61.67
CA LYS A 168 -42.96 1.02 -60.98
C LYS A 168 -41.87 2.09 -60.81
N GLN A 169 -41.59 2.89 -61.84
CA GLN A 169 -40.64 4.00 -61.74
C GLN A 169 -41.05 5.05 -60.71
N ASN A 170 -42.34 5.41 -60.67
CA ASN A 170 -42.84 6.39 -59.70
C ASN A 170 -42.77 5.86 -58.26
N ILE A 171 -42.99 4.55 -58.05
CA ILE A 171 -42.82 3.91 -56.74
C ILE A 171 -41.35 3.96 -56.33
N ILE A 172 -40.44 3.51 -57.19
CA ILE A 172 -38.99 3.51 -56.90
C ILE A 172 -38.48 4.94 -56.66
N ARG A 173 -38.95 5.92 -57.44
CA ARG A 173 -38.55 7.31 -57.25
C ARG A 173 -39.04 7.87 -55.90
N ARG A 174 -40.26 7.53 -55.49
CA ARG A 174 -40.76 7.89 -54.15
C ARG A 174 -39.94 7.23 -53.05
N GLU A 175 -39.61 5.95 -53.19
CA GLU A 175 -38.76 5.23 -52.22
C GLU A 175 -37.37 5.87 -52.11
N ILE A 176 -36.77 6.29 -53.23
CA ILE A 176 -35.50 7.05 -53.23
C ILE A 176 -35.66 8.38 -52.49
N ASP A 177 -36.69 9.16 -52.81
CA ASP A 177 -36.92 10.46 -52.16
C ASP A 177 -37.16 10.30 -50.64
N GLU A 178 -37.86 9.24 -50.23
CA GLU A 178 -38.07 8.90 -48.81
C GLU A 178 -36.76 8.50 -48.12
N MET A 179 -35.93 7.68 -48.76
CA MET A 179 -34.61 7.30 -48.25
C MET A 179 -33.66 8.50 -48.14
N ASP A 180 -33.65 9.39 -49.14
CA ASP A 180 -32.82 10.60 -49.13
C ASP A 180 -33.23 11.56 -48.02
N ALA A 181 -34.54 11.71 -47.76
CA ALA A 181 -35.03 12.51 -46.65
C ALA A 181 -34.62 11.93 -45.29
N GLU A 182 -34.68 10.61 -45.12
CA GLU A 182 -34.24 9.95 -43.89
C GLU A 182 -32.72 10.03 -43.71
N MET A 183 -31.95 9.86 -44.79
CA MET A 183 -30.49 10.04 -44.76
C MET A 183 -30.11 11.45 -44.30
N GLN A 184 -30.71 12.50 -44.88
CA GLN A 184 -30.45 13.88 -44.47
C GLN A 184 -30.86 14.16 -43.02
N ARG A 185 -31.91 13.51 -42.53
CA ARG A 185 -32.31 13.60 -41.12
C ARG A 185 -31.25 12.99 -40.22
N LEU A 186 -30.82 11.76 -40.52
CA LEU A 186 -29.80 11.06 -39.75
C LEU A 186 -28.46 11.81 -39.76
N GLU A 187 -28.05 12.39 -40.89
CA GLU A 187 -26.85 13.23 -40.98
C GLU A 187 -26.90 14.44 -40.04
N LYS A 188 -28.05 15.11 -39.94
CA LYS A 188 -28.25 16.22 -39.00
C LYS A 188 -28.21 15.76 -37.54
N GLU A 189 -28.81 14.62 -37.23
CA GLU A 189 -28.76 14.04 -35.89
C GLU A 189 -27.32 13.67 -35.50
N LEU A 190 -26.55 13.06 -36.42
CA LEU A 190 -25.13 12.74 -36.23
C LEU A 190 -24.27 14.00 -35.98
N ALA A 191 -24.47 15.05 -36.79
CA ALA A 191 -23.76 16.31 -36.57
C ALA A 191 -24.08 16.96 -35.21
N GLY A 192 -25.32 16.79 -34.71
CA GLY A 192 -25.70 17.21 -33.37
C GLY A 192 -24.95 16.43 -32.28
N TYR A 193 -24.87 15.12 -32.42
CA TYR A 193 -24.11 14.27 -31.49
C TYR A 193 -22.61 14.59 -31.50
N ASP A 194 -22.01 14.85 -32.67
CA ASP A 194 -20.58 15.23 -32.77
C ASP A 194 -20.29 16.54 -32.02
N GLU A 195 -21.20 17.52 -32.08
CA GLU A 195 -21.06 18.78 -31.35
C GLU A 195 -21.20 18.59 -29.82
N GLU A 196 -22.14 17.73 -29.40
CA GLU A 196 -22.31 17.36 -27.99
C GLU A 196 -21.10 16.60 -27.45
N GLU A 197 -20.56 15.64 -28.21
CA GLU A 197 -19.34 14.91 -27.85
C GLU A 197 -18.16 15.88 -27.70
N ALA A 198 -17.99 16.82 -28.64
CA ALA A 198 -16.94 17.83 -28.56
C ALA A 198 -17.05 18.72 -27.32
N LYS A 199 -18.27 19.11 -26.92
CA LYS A 199 -18.54 19.88 -25.70
C LYS A 199 -18.20 19.08 -24.45
N LEU A 200 -18.69 17.84 -24.36
CA LEU A 200 -18.40 16.95 -23.24
C LEU A 200 -16.91 16.65 -23.10
N HIS A 201 -16.19 16.46 -24.21
CA HIS A 201 -14.74 16.28 -24.22
C HIS A 201 -13.97 17.53 -23.77
N ALA A 202 -14.50 18.73 -24.03
CA ALA A 202 -13.92 19.97 -23.52
C ALA A 202 -14.14 20.09 -22.00
N GLU A 203 -15.36 19.82 -21.52
CA GLU A 203 -15.69 19.84 -20.10
C GLU A 203 -14.86 18.81 -19.30
N LEU A 204 -14.72 17.59 -19.82
CA LEU A 204 -13.91 16.55 -19.20
C LEU A 204 -12.43 16.95 -19.09
N ARG A 205 -11.89 17.65 -20.08
CA ARG A 205 -10.51 18.15 -20.03
C ARG A 205 -10.32 19.22 -18.97
N ASN A 206 -11.26 20.14 -18.83
CA ASN A 206 -11.22 21.17 -17.80
C ASN A 206 -11.31 20.54 -16.40
N ALA A 207 -12.27 19.61 -16.21
CA ALA A 207 -12.42 18.91 -14.94
C ALA A 207 -11.15 18.14 -14.54
N ARG A 208 -10.46 17.49 -15.49
CA ARG A 208 -9.18 16.81 -15.23
C ARG A 208 -8.07 17.77 -14.83
N GLN A 209 -7.98 18.95 -15.45
CA GLN A 209 -6.98 19.96 -15.07
C GLN A 209 -7.23 20.52 -13.67
N GLU A 210 -8.50 20.72 -13.31
CA GLU A 210 -8.89 21.15 -11.97
C GLU A 210 -8.55 20.08 -10.92
N ASP A 211 -8.80 18.81 -11.24
CA ASP A 211 -8.48 17.67 -10.38
C ASP A 211 -6.96 17.56 -10.13
N GLU A 212 -6.15 17.60 -11.19
CA GLU A 212 -4.68 17.60 -11.09
C GLU A 212 -4.15 18.80 -10.28
N ALA A 213 -4.77 19.98 -10.42
CA ALA A 213 -4.39 21.16 -9.65
C ALA A 213 -4.75 21.00 -8.16
N LEU A 214 -5.90 20.40 -7.84
CA LEU A 214 -6.32 20.13 -6.47
C LEU A 214 -5.43 19.08 -5.80
N GLU A 215 -5.09 17.98 -6.48
CA GLU A 215 -4.18 16.96 -5.96
C GLU A 215 -2.80 17.55 -5.60
N GLN A 216 -2.28 18.47 -6.42
CA GLN A 216 -1.03 19.18 -6.14
C GLN A 216 -1.15 20.08 -4.89
N GLN A 217 -2.29 20.78 -4.74
CA GLN A 217 -2.55 21.62 -3.56
C GLN A 217 -2.67 20.77 -2.29
N GLU A 218 -3.38 19.65 -2.34
CA GLU A 218 -3.49 18.71 -1.21
C GLU A 218 -2.12 18.15 -0.82
N THR A 219 -1.32 17.74 -1.80
CA THR A 219 0.03 17.21 -1.55
C THR A 219 0.91 18.25 -0.85
N ASN A 220 0.84 19.51 -1.28
CA ASN A 220 1.58 20.61 -0.65
C ASN A 220 1.06 20.89 0.77
N PHE A 221 -0.27 20.93 0.95
CA PHE A 221 -0.89 21.12 2.25
C PHE A 221 -0.47 20.03 3.25
N TRP A 222 -0.50 18.77 2.84
CA TRP A 222 -0.06 17.65 3.69
C TRP A 222 1.42 17.74 4.05
N ARG A 223 2.27 18.17 3.11
CA ARG A 223 3.69 18.38 3.38
C ARG A 223 3.90 19.44 4.47
N ASP A 224 3.22 20.57 4.36
CA ASP A 224 3.33 21.67 5.31
C ASP A 224 2.75 21.29 6.68
N TYR A 225 1.62 20.58 6.68
CA TYR A 225 1.01 20.05 7.90
C TYR A 225 1.94 19.06 8.62
N HIS A 226 2.57 18.13 7.90
CA HIS A 226 3.51 17.18 8.48
C HIS A 226 4.78 17.85 9.00
N ALA A 227 5.29 18.87 8.30
CA ALA A 227 6.41 19.68 8.78
C ALA A 227 6.06 20.37 10.10
N ALA A 228 4.93 21.07 10.16
CA ALA A 228 4.46 21.75 11.37
C ALA A 228 4.20 20.77 12.52
N THR A 229 3.63 19.59 12.25
CA THR A 229 3.40 18.56 13.26
C THR A 229 4.71 18.03 13.83
N THR A 230 5.73 17.85 12.99
CA THR A 230 7.05 17.40 13.43
C THR A 230 7.74 18.47 14.29
N GLU A 231 7.66 19.74 13.89
CA GLU A 231 8.17 20.86 14.67
C GLU A 231 7.49 20.97 16.04
N LEU A 232 6.17 20.80 16.09
CA LEU A 232 5.41 20.79 17.35
C LEU A 232 5.87 19.65 18.26
N ALA A 233 5.98 18.43 17.73
CA ALA A 233 6.44 17.28 18.50
C ALA A 233 7.86 17.47 19.06
N GLN A 234 8.75 18.10 18.28
CA GLN A 234 10.09 18.46 18.73
C GLN A 234 10.05 19.49 19.87
N CYS A 235 9.24 20.54 19.72
CA CYS A 235 9.07 21.57 20.77
C CYS A 235 8.50 20.97 22.07
N GLU A 236 7.56 20.04 21.98
CA GLU A 236 7.00 19.34 23.14
C GLU A 236 8.06 18.47 23.83
N SER A 237 8.91 17.79 23.07
CA SER A 237 10.03 17.01 23.61
C SER A 237 11.04 17.90 24.33
N ASP A 238 11.42 19.02 23.72
CA ASP A 238 12.36 19.99 24.29
C ASP A 238 11.79 20.63 25.57
N LYS A 239 10.50 20.97 25.57
CA LYS A 239 9.81 21.43 26.77
C LYS A 239 9.85 20.38 27.89
N ALA A 240 9.51 19.13 27.58
CA ALA A 240 9.52 18.05 28.56
C ALA A 240 10.91 17.83 29.17
N LYS A 241 11.97 17.97 28.36
CA LYS A 241 13.37 17.91 28.80
C LYS A 241 13.70 19.06 29.76
N VAL A 242 13.37 20.30 29.40
CA VAL A 242 13.63 21.47 30.25
C VAL A 242 12.83 21.37 31.57
N ASP A 243 11.56 20.97 31.52
CA ASP A 243 10.74 20.77 32.71
C ASP A 243 11.32 19.69 33.63
N ALA A 244 11.90 18.61 33.07
CA ALA A 244 12.58 17.60 33.86
C ALA A 244 13.84 18.14 34.55
N GLN A 245 14.64 18.95 33.84
CA GLN A 245 15.83 19.58 34.41
C GLN A 245 15.47 20.54 35.54
N VAL A 246 14.46 21.41 35.33
CA VAL A 246 13.99 22.35 36.35
C VAL A 246 13.51 21.61 37.60
N ARG A 247 12.78 20.49 37.44
CA ARG A 247 12.36 19.67 38.59
C ARG A 247 13.53 19.12 39.38
N GLU A 248 14.59 18.67 38.71
CA GLU A 248 15.76 18.11 39.39
C GLU A 248 16.56 19.20 40.09
N ASP A 249 16.83 20.31 39.40
CA ASP A 249 17.56 21.45 39.97
C ASP A 249 16.80 22.04 41.16
N THR A 250 15.47 22.10 41.11
CA THR A 250 14.65 22.55 42.25
C THR A 250 14.80 21.62 43.46
N LYS A 251 14.89 20.31 43.25
CA LYS A 251 15.13 19.36 44.36
C LYS A 251 16.54 19.54 44.93
N ILE A 252 17.55 19.70 44.07
CA ILE A 252 18.92 19.93 44.49
C ILE A 252 19.01 21.24 45.29
N CYS A 253 18.40 22.33 44.81
CA CYS A 253 18.33 23.58 45.54
C CYS A 253 17.63 23.42 46.89
N ALA A 254 16.46 22.76 46.93
CA ALA A 254 15.75 22.50 48.19
C ALA A 254 16.59 21.66 49.18
N HIS A 255 17.41 20.73 48.68
CA HIS A 255 18.33 19.97 49.51
C HIS A 255 19.51 20.82 50.01
N LEU A 256 20.11 21.61 49.13
CA LEU A 256 21.23 22.50 49.48
C LEU A 256 20.80 23.62 50.44
N GLU A 257 19.57 24.13 50.33
CA GLU A 257 19.00 25.09 51.28
C GLU A 257 18.82 24.50 52.69
N GLN A 258 18.60 23.18 52.79
CA GLN A 258 18.51 22.48 54.07
C GLN A 258 19.88 22.13 54.66
N SER A 259 20.91 21.97 53.81
CA SER A 259 22.26 21.60 54.21
C SER A 259 23.15 22.83 54.40
N ASP A 260 23.30 23.27 55.64
CA ASP A 260 24.30 24.29 55.98
C ASP A 260 25.63 23.64 56.37
N ALA A 261 26.69 23.95 55.62
CA ALA A 261 28.03 23.45 55.85
C ALA A 261 28.55 23.72 57.28
N TYR A 262 28.13 24.80 57.95
CA TYR A 262 28.55 25.07 59.33
C TYR A 262 27.84 24.17 60.33
N THR A 263 26.56 23.87 60.08
CA THR A 263 25.79 22.93 60.91
C THR A 263 26.32 21.51 60.73
N ASP A 264 26.70 21.13 59.52
CA ASP A 264 27.30 19.81 59.23
C ASP A 264 28.71 19.64 59.80
N VAL A 265 29.52 20.71 59.84
CA VAL A 265 30.88 20.67 60.41
C VAL A 265 30.88 20.72 61.95
N PHE A 266 29.84 21.28 62.57
CA PHE A 266 29.71 21.41 64.02
C PHE A 266 28.36 20.86 64.52
N CYS A 267 28.19 19.53 64.40
CA CYS A 267 27.00 18.85 64.86
C CYS A 267 26.96 18.80 66.39
N ILE A 268 26.17 19.67 67.02
CA ILE A 268 25.95 19.70 68.47
C ILE A 268 24.62 19.04 68.81
N GLU A 269 24.69 17.88 69.48
CA GLU A 269 23.54 17.06 69.82
C GLU A 269 23.51 16.72 71.31
N GLN A 270 22.36 16.21 71.76
CA GLN A 270 22.23 15.63 73.08
C GLN A 270 22.42 14.12 72.97
N ASP A 271 23.42 13.59 73.66
CA ASP A 271 23.60 12.15 73.81
C ASP A 271 22.43 11.55 74.61
N SER A 272 22.13 10.30 74.33
CA SER A 272 21.16 9.42 74.99
C SER A 272 21.21 9.47 76.53
N ARG A 273 22.38 9.75 77.11
CA ARG A 273 22.62 9.81 78.56
C ARG A 273 22.51 11.21 79.16
N GLY A 274 22.09 12.19 78.37
CA GLY A 274 21.93 13.58 78.80
C GLY A 274 23.21 14.44 78.78
N MET A 275 24.29 13.93 78.20
CA MET A 275 25.51 14.72 77.90
C MET A 275 25.33 15.46 76.58
N ALA A 276 26.09 16.54 76.34
CA ALA A 276 26.20 17.10 75.01
C ALA A 276 27.35 16.44 74.24
N SER A 277 27.17 16.28 72.93
CA SER A 277 28.21 15.85 72.01
C SER A 277 28.46 16.92 70.94
N ILE A 278 29.70 17.01 70.48
CA ILE A 278 30.11 17.83 69.32
C ILE A 278 30.80 16.93 68.31
N ASN A 279 30.27 16.82 67.09
CA ASN A 279 30.74 15.89 66.05
C ASN A 279 30.87 14.43 66.55
N GLY A 280 29.92 14.00 67.39
CA GLY A 280 29.91 12.68 68.01
C GLY A 280 30.86 12.51 69.20
N LEU A 281 31.64 13.53 69.58
CA LEU A 281 32.53 13.50 70.76
C LEU A 281 31.78 13.98 72.00
N ARG A 282 31.73 13.16 73.06
CA ARG A 282 30.98 13.48 74.28
C ARG A 282 31.75 14.43 75.18
N LEU A 283 31.09 15.49 75.65
CA LEU A 283 31.66 16.49 76.55
C LEU A 283 30.99 16.44 77.92
N GLY A 284 31.43 15.49 78.75
CA GLY A 284 30.89 15.29 80.08
C GLY A 284 31.54 14.12 80.80
N ARG A 285 31.23 13.95 82.08
CA ARG A 285 31.60 12.78 82.87
C ARG A 285 30.41 12.36 83.71
N LEU A 286 30.08 11.08 83.64
CA LEU A 286 29.03 10.48 84.46
C LEU A 286 29.56 10.24 85.88
N ASN A 287 28.68 10.29 86.87
CA ASN A 287 29.03 9.82 88.21
C ASN A 287 29.50 8.36 88.16
N PRO A 288 30.46 7.97 89.01
CA PRO A 288 30.88 6.57 89.13
C PRO A 288 29.74 5.61 89.44
N SER A 289 28.67 6.07 90.11
CA SER A 289 27.47 5.29 90.41
C SER A 289 26.50 5.14 89.23
N GLN A 290 26.60 6.00 88.20
CA GLN A 290 25.76 5.98 87.00
C GLN A 290 26.45 5.30 85.81
N ALA A 291 27.76 5.11 85.87
CA ALA A 291 28.51 4.35 84.88
C ALA A 291 28.36 2.85 85.14
N SER A 292 27.46 2.20 84.41
CA SER A 292 27.21 0.76 84.55
C SER A 292 28.34 -0.11 83.99
N THR A 293 29.08 0.40 83.00
CA THR A 293 30.20 -0.30 82.33
C THR A 293 31.41 0.62 82.23
N ALA A 294 32.64 0.07 82.25
CA ALA A 294 33.88 0.87 82.16
C ALA A 294 33.96 1.75 80.91
N GLY A 295 33.35 1.32 79.78
CA GLY A 295 33.25 2.11 78.55
C GLY A 295 32.18 3.22 78.55
N ASP A 296 31.41 3.35 79.63
CA ASP A 296 30.43 4.41 79.80
C ASP A 296 31.07 5.72 80.27
N GLN A 297 32.25 5.63 80.90
CA GLN A 297 33.03 6.80 81.29
C GLN A 297 33.71 7.39 80.06
N VAL A 298 33.54 8.69 79.86
CA VAL A 298 34.18 9.41 78.75
C VAL A 298 35.67 9.56 79.06
N ASP A 299 36.50 9.12 78.12
CA ASP A 299 37.95 9.19 78.25
C ASP A 299 38.47 10.62 78.04
N TRP A 300 39.57 10.95 78.72
CA TRP A 300 40.17 12.29 78.61
C TRP A 300 40.55 12.69 77.17
N PRO A 301 41.11 11.82 76.32
CA PRO A 301 41.32 12.14 74.91
C PRO A 301 40.04 12.56 74.16
N GLU A 302 38.90 11.94 74.45
CA GLU A 302 37.60 12.31 73.85
C GLU A 302 37.14 13.68 74.36
N ILE A 303 37.22 13.93 75.68
CA ILE A 303 36.92 15.23 76.29
C ILE A 303 37.83 16.33 75.72
N ASN A 304 39.12 16.06 75.57
CA ASN A 304 40.09 17.00 75.03
C ASN A 304 39.82 17.32 73.56
N ALA A 305 39.48 16.31 72.76
CA ALA A 305 39.09 16.49 71.37
C ALA A 305 37.80 17.32 71.26
N ALA A 306 36.81 17.05 72.11
CA ALA A 306 35.57 17.82 72.18
C ALA A 306 35.84 19.29 72.56
N TRP A 307 36.68 19.57 73.57
CA TRP A 307 37.11 20.93 73.89
C TRP A 307 37.88 21.61 72.77
N GLY A 308 38.67 20.86 72.02
CA GLY A 308 39.34 21.35 70.82
C GLY A 308 38.37 21.79 69.74
N GLN A 309 37.32 21.01 69.50
CA GLN A 309 36.23 21.36 68.58
C GLN A 309 35.44 22.58 69.08
N THR A 310 35.15 22.65 70.39
CA THR A 310 34.48 23.80 71.02
C THR A 310 35.30 25.09 70.87
N ALA A 311 36.62 25.02 71.09
CA ALA A 311 37.53 26.14 70.91
C ALA A 311 37.62 26.58 69.44
N PHE A 312 37.58 25.62 68.51
CA PHE A 312 37.56 25.90 67.07
C PHE A 312 36.25 26.59 66.67
N LEU A 313 35.10 26.07 67.08
CA LEU A 313 33.78 26.67 66.85
C LEU A 313 33.73 28.13 67.36
N LEU A 314 34.17 28.37 68.59
CA LEU A 314 34.23 29.70 69.18
C LEU A 314 35.11 30.66 68.35
N THR A 315 36.24 30.17 67.83
CA THR A 315 37.13 30.97 66.98
C THR A 315 36.49 31.28 65.62
N VAL A 316 35.73 30.34 65.05
CA VAL A 316 34.97 30.56 63.81
C VAL A 316 33.88 31.60 64.01
N LEU A 317 33.10 31.52 65.09
CA LEU A 317 32.06 32.50 65.44
C LEU A 317 32.66 33.89 65.66
N ALA A 318 33.76 33.98 66.40
CA ALA A 318 34.46 35.25 66.63
C ALA A 318 34.95 35.89 65.32
N ARG A 319 35.50 35.08 64.39
CA ARG A 319 35.91 35.58 63.07
C ARG A 319 34.73 36.04 62.23
N LYS A 320 33.61 35.32 62.28
CA LYS A 320 32.38 35.66 61.54
C LYS A 320 31.79 36.99 62.00
N LEU A 321 31.79 37.23 63.30
CA LEU A 321 31.30 38.49 63.90
C LEU A 321 32.38 39.58 64.01
N ALA A 322 33.56 39.36 63.42
CA ALA A 322 34.72 40.24 63.52
C ALA A 322 35.04 40.68 64.97
N LEU A 323 34.74 39.84 65.96
CA LEU A 323 34.93 40.12 67.38
C LEU A 323 36.36 39.78 67.80
N GLN A 324 37.01 40.73 68.47
CA GLN A 324 38.26 40.49 69.17
C GLN A 324 37.97 40.41 70.67
N PHE A 325 38.22 39.24 71.24
CA PHE A 325 38.05 39.03 72.67
C PHE A 325 38.98 39.91 73.50
N SER A 326 38.46 40.46 74.61
CA SER A 326 39.14 41.46 75.42
C SER A 326 40.00 40.84 76.54
N ALA A 327 39.47 39.82 77.22
CA ALA A 327 40.11 39.24 78.39
C ALA A 327 41.00 38.02 78.07
N TYR A 328 40.62 37.24 77.06
CA TYR A 328 41.25 35.97 76.72
C TYR A 328 41.36 35.78 75.21
N ARG A 329 42.36 35.04 74.75
CA ARG A 329 42.53 34.63 73.36
C ARG A 329 42.57 33.10 73.28
N VAL A 330 41.71 32.55 72.43
CA VAL A 330 41.58 31.10 72.24
C VAL A 330 42.42 30.66 71.05
N HIS A 331 43.27 29.64 71.24
CA HIS A 331 44.12 29.06 70.22
C HIS A 331 43.69 27.60 69.98
N PRO A 332 42.88 27.32 68.94
CA PRO A 332 42.46 25.95 68.64
C PRO A 332 43.64 25.15 68.09
N LYS A 333 44.03 24.09 68.80
CA LYS A 333 45.14 23.19 68.45
C LYS A 333 44.69 21.72 68.55
N GLY A 334 43.48 21.42 68.08
CA GLY A 334 42.86 20.11 68.24
C GLY A 334 42.72 19.73 69.72
N SER A 335 43.06 18.49 70.07
CA SER A 335 42.97 17.99 71.45
C SER A 335 43.91 18.69 72.45
N PHE A 336 44.84 19.51 71.99
CA PHE A 336 45.77 20.26 72.86
C PHE A 336 45.54 21.76 72.76
N SER A 337 44.27 22.16 72.71
CA SER A 337 43.89 23.58 72.61
C SER A 337 44.31 24.37 73.85
N ILE A 338 44.56 25.67 73.66
CA ILE A 338 45.17 26.55 74.66
C ILE A 338 44.40 27.87 74.74
N VAL A 339 44.28 28.43 75.95
CA VAL A 339 43.68 29.75 76.20
C VAL A 339 44.71 30.67 76.83
N GLU A 340 44.97 31.80 76.20
CA GLU A 340 45.91 32.83 76.66
C GLU A 340 45.14 33.98 77.31
N ARG A 341 45.54 34.44 78.50
CA ARG A 341 44.95 35.63 79.14
C ARG A 341 45.65 36.90 78.67
N LEU A 342 44.90 37.87 78.16
CA LEU A 342 45.42 39.10 77.55
C LEU A 342 45.84 40.20 78.56
N GLY A 343 46.08 39.83 79.82
CA GLY A 343 46.53 40.73 80.88
C GLY A 343 48.06 40.92 80.95
N PRO A 344 48.57 41.71 81.92
CA PRO A 344 50.01 42.00 82.07
C PRO A 344 50.89 40.76 82.31
N ASP A 345 50.30 39.66 82.81
CA ASP A 345 50.98 38.41 83.15
C ASP A 345 51.06 37.41 81.96
N LYS A 346 50.34 37.66 80.84
CA LYS A 346 50.24 36.79 79.65
C LYS A 346 50.23 35.28 79.94
N ALA A 347 49.47 34.89 80.98
CA ALA A 347 49.41 33.51 81.40
C ALA A 347 48.70 32.64 80.35
N THR A 348 49.30 31.50 80.05
CA THR A 348 48.78 30.52 79.09
C THR A 348 48.23 29.32 79.85
N TYR A 349 46.98 28.94 79.56
CA TYR A 349 46.27 27.85 80.22
C TYR A 349 45.92 26.74 79.21
N GLU A 350 46.19 25.50 79.59
CA GLU A 350 45.95 24.31 78.76
C GLU A 350 44.49 23.88 78.89
N LEU A 351 43.79 23.73 77.76
CA LEU A 351 42.40 23.26 77.68
C LEU A 351 42.36 21.74 77.40
N TYR A 352 43.24 20.99 78.06
CA TYR A 352 43.25 19.53 78.00
C TYR A 352 43.65 18.92 79.33
N GLY A 353 43.03 17.80 79.68
CA GLY A 353 43.33 17.00 80.86
C GLY A 353 44.03 15.69 80.49
N THR A 354 44.73 15.10 81.46
CA THR A 354 45.36 13.78 81.31
C THR A 354 44.90 12.88 82.46
N SER A 355 44.70 11.59 82.20
CA SER A 355 44.31 10.56 83.19
C SER A 355 45.43 10.23 84.16
N GLU A 356 46.67 10.60 83.84
CA GLU A 356 47.87 10.20 84.56
C GLU A 356 48.31 11.27 85.57
N TRP A 357 48.46 10.81 86.83
CA TRP A 357 49.22 11.39 87.98
C TRP A 357 48.36 12.02 89.08
N GLN A 358 48.12 11.23 90.13
CA GLN A 358 47.26 11.53 91.28
C GLN A 358 47.73 12.72 92.14
N LEU A 359 49.00 13.11 92.10
CA LEU A 359 49.54 14.28 92.82
C LEU A 359 49.60 15.57 91.96
N GLY A 360 49.79 15.45 90.64
CA GLY A 360 49.75 16.58 89.69
C GLY A 360 48.32 17.07 89.40
N ARG A 361 47.31 16.25 89.73
CA ARG A 361 45.88 16.53 89.50
C ARG A 361 45.42 17.85 90.09
N LEU A 362 45.92 18.27 91.26
CA LEU A 362 45.47 19.51 91.93
C LEU A 362 45.99 20.79 91.24
N LEU A 363 47.22 20.78 90.72
CA LEU A 363 47.79 21.95 90.01
C LEU A 363 47.32 22.00 88.55
N HIS A 364 47.21 20.84 87.89
CA HIS A 364 46.75 20.74 86.50
C HIS A 364 45.26 21.03 86.35
N SER A 365 44.42 20.52 87.27
CA SER A 365 42.98 20.88 87.30
C SER A 365 42.76 22.37 87.52
N ARG A 366 43.65 23.04 88.27
CA ARG A 366 43.57 24.50 88.43
C ARG A 366 43.80 25.20 87.10
N ARG A 367 44.82 24.83 86.33
CA ARG A 367 45.08 25.45 85.00
C ARG A 367 43.95 25.17 84.03
N PHE A 368 43.45 23.94 84.00
CA PHE A 368 42.30 23.55 83.18
C PHE A 368 41.03 24.33 83.54
N ASP A 369 40.75 24.54 84.83
CA ASP A 369 39.63 25.37 85.28
C ASP A 369 39.78 26.83 84.83
N HIS A 370 40.99 27.39 84.83
CA HIS A 370 41.23 28.74 84.32
C HIS A 370 41.05 28.81 82.79
N ALA A 371 41.42 27.75 82.06
CA ALA A 371 41.17 27.67 80.62
C ALA A 371 39.66 27.60 80.32
N MET A 372 38.89 26.76 81.04
CA MET A 372 37.45 26.63 80.87
C MET A 372 36.70 27.92 81.22
N VAL A 373 37.09 28.60 82.31
CA VAL A 373 36.54 29.92 82.66
C VAL A 373 36.91 30.98 81.60
N GLY A 374 38.11 30.88 81.02
CA GLY A 374 38.52 31.73 79.89
C GLY A 374 37.64 31.52 78.65
N ILE A 375 37.32 30.27 78.30
CA ILE A 375 36.35 29.95 77.23
C ILE A 375 34.98 30.54 77.57
N LEU A 376 34.49 30.33 78.78
CA LEU A 376 33.18 30.83 79.20
C LEU A 376 33.10 32.37 79.16
N THR A 377 34.18 33.05 79.51
CA THR A 377 34.30 34.52 79.39
C THR A 377 34.25 34.96 77.93
N CYS A 378 34.94 34.26 77.03
CA CYS A 378 34.86 34.56 75.59
C CYS A 378 33.44 34.33 75.04
N VAL A 379 32.75 33.28 75.47
CA VAL A 379 31.35 33.03 75.08
C VAL A 379 30.44 34.12 75.64
N HIS A 380 30.70 34.62 76.85
CA HIS A 380 29.95 35.75 77.41
C HIS A 380 30.13 37.04 76.59
N GLU A 381 31.37 37.40 76.23
CA GLU A 381 31.64 38.55 75.35
C GLU A 381 30.95 38.38 73.98
N LEU A 382 30.90 37.16 73.45
CA LEU A 382 30.19 36.84 72.21
C LEU A 382 28.68 37.04 72.36
N CYS A 383 28.10 36.57 73.46
CA CYS A 383 26.69 36.76 73.81
C CYS A 383 26.33 38.24 73.95
N GLU A 384 27.16 39.04 74.63
CA GLU A 384 26.96 40.49 74.75
C GLU A 384 26.98 41.17 73.38
N LYS A 385 27.92 40.76 72.51
CA LYS A 385 27.99 41.30 71.15
C LYS A 385 26.74 40.97 70.33
N VAL A 386 26.24 39.74 70.44
CA VAL A 386 24.99 39.33 69.77
C VAL A 386 23.80 40.14 70.30
N GLN A 387 23.73 40.38 71.61
CA GLN A 387 22.67 41.20 72.21
C GLN A 387 22.76 42.69 71.85
N GLU A 388 23.97 43.22 71.62
CA GLU A 388 24.17 44.58 71.10
C GLU A 388 23.63 44.70 69.67
N LEU A 389 23.89 43.69 68.83
CA LEU A 389 23.46 43.65 67.44
C LEU A 389 21.97 43.32 67.29
N ASP A 390 21.41 42.52 68.19
CA ASP A 390 20.02 42.09 68.21
C ASP A 390 19.48 41.99 69.65
N PRO A 391 18.87 43.06 70.18
CA PRO A 391 18.30 43.08 71.52
C PRO A 391 17.14 42.08 71.73
N ALA A 392 16.55 41.56 70.65
CA ALA A 392 15.49 40.56 70.71
C ALA A 392 16.04 39.12 70.72
N ALA A 393 17.35 38.92 70.55
CA ALA A 393 17.97 37.60 70.56
C ALA A 393 17.87 36.95 71.96
N THR A 394 17.11 35.86 72.06
CA THR A 394 16.97 35.09 73.30
C THR A 394 18.13 34.12 73.45
N LEU A 395 19.03 34.38 74.40
CA LEU A 395 20.08 33.44 74.75
C LEU A 395 19.53 32.36 75.68
N PRO A 396 19.84 31.08 75.46
CA PRO A 396 19.24 29.97 76.20
C PRO A 396 19.69 29.88 77.66
N HIS A 397 20.92 30.32 77.97
CA HIS A 397 21.50 30.22 79.30
C HIS A 397 22.28 31.47 79.69
N THR A 398 22.01 32.01 80.88
CA THR A 398 22.76 33.15 81.45
C THR A 398 24.14 32.71 81.91
N ILE A 399 25.16 33.50 81.58
CA ILE A 399 26.55 33.26 81.98
C ILE A 399 26.92 34.27 83.06
N GLU A 400 27.37 33.77 84.22
CA GLU A 400 27.82 34.57 85.35
C GLU A 400 29.19 34.05 85.84
N LYS A 401 30.26 34.77 85.48
CA LYS A 401 31.66 34.45 85.84
C LYS A 401 32.05 33.00 85.48
N ASP A 402 32.01 32.09 86.45
CA ASP A 402 32.39 30.68 86.32
C ASP A 402 31.18 29.73 86.27
N THR A 403 29.97 30.26 86.20
CA THR A 403 28.74 29.49 86.12
C THR A 403 27.94 29.81 84.86
N ILE A 404 27.26 28.80 84.33
CA ILE A 404 26.34 28.91 83.20
C ILE A 404 25.02 28.25 83.58
N GLY A 405 23.91 28.99 83.51
CA GLY A 405 22.60 28.52 83.96
C GLY A 405 22.60 28.01 85.41
N GLY A 406 23.41 28.61 86.29
CA GLY A 406 23.58 28.20 87.69
C GLY A 406 24.44 26.94 87.93
N ALA A 407 25.09 26.39 86.89
CA ALA A 407 26.02 25.26 87.01
C ALA A 407 27.47 25.72 86.81
N SER A 408 28.38 25.34 87.71
CA SER A 408 29.80 25.73 87.61
C SER A 408 30.53 24.91 86.56
N ILE A 409 31.37 25.58 85.75
CA ILE A 409 32.23 24.95 84.74
C ILE A 409 33.56 24.44 85.33
N ARG A 410 33.88 24.79 86.59
CA ARG A 410 35.09 24.31 87.26
C ARG A 410 35.00 22.82 87.56
N LEU A 411 36.11 22.11 87.44
CA LEU A 411 36.22 20.71 87.82
C LEU A 411 36.63 20.54 89.29
N GLN A 412 37.37 21.50 89.86
CA GLN A 412 37.75 21.45 91.27
C GLN A 412 36.54 21.65 92.19
N PHE A 413 36.44 20.79 93.21
CA PHE A 413 35.38 20.80 94.22
C PHE A 413 33.95 20.75 93.64
N ASN A 414 33.78 20.25 92.42
CA ASN A 414 32.51 20.17 91.72
C ASN A 414 32.05 18.71 91.53
N GLN A 415 30.74 18.50 91.42
CA GLN A 415 30.18 17.19 91.10
C GLN A 415 30.22 16.95 89.58
N PRO A 416 30.55 15.72 89.12
CA PRO A 416 30.60 15.40 87.69
C PRO A 416 29.31 15.76 86.92
N GLU A 417 28.15 15.66 87.56
CA GLU A 417 26.83 15.97 86.97
C GLU A 417 26.68 17.46 86.73
N VAL A 418 27.12 18.27 87.69
CA VAL A 418 27.03 19.73 87.61
C VAL A 418 27.96 20.22 86.52
N TRP A 419 29.17 19.66 86.44
CA TRP A 419 30.11 19.96 85.36
C TRP A 419 29.57 19.55 83.99
N THR A 420 29.04 18.34 83.86
CA THR A 420 28.40 17.85 82.62
C THR A 420 27.19 18.68 82.20
N ARG A 421 26.41 19.17 83.18
CA ARG A 421 25.30 20.09 82.92
C ARG A 421 25.82 21.44 82.43
N ALA A 422 26.89 21.96 83.00
CA ALA A 422 27.52 23.22 82.58
C ALA A 422 28.10 23.11 81.15
N THR A 423 28.82 22.04 80.83
CA THR A 423 29.37 21.82 79.47
C THR A 423 28.27 21.63 78.44
N ARG A 424 27.16 20.98 78.80
CA ARG A 424 25.97 20.88 77.94
C ARG A 424 25.35 22.24 77.66
N TYR A 425 25.14 23.06 78.69
CA TYR A 425 24.61 24.42 78.51
C TYR A 425 25.55 25.28 77.67
N LEU A 426 26.87 25.11 77.82
CA LEU A 426 27.86 25.80 76.98
C LEU A 426 27.70 25.43 75.50
N LEU A 427 27.65 24.13 75.18
CA LEU A 427 27.51 23.65 73.81
C LEU A 427 26.18 24.07 73.18
N PHE A 428 25.07 24.01 73.92
CA PHE A 428 23.78 24.48 73.40
C PHE A 428 23.72 25.99 73.21
N THR A 429 24.42 26.76 74.06
CA THR A 429 24.57 28.20 73.85
C THR A 429 25.36 28.48 72.58
N LEU A 430 26.48 27.77 72.36
CA LEU A 430 27.26 27.89 71.13
C LEU A 430 26.48 27.46 69.88
N ARG A 431 25.64 26.42 69.98
CA ARG A 431 24.74 26.02 68.89
C ARG A 431 23.71 27.11 68.58
N ALA A 432 23.07 27.69 69.60
CA ALA A 432 22.10 28.77 69.39
C ALA A 432 22.76 30.01 68.77
N LEU A 433 23.97 30.36 69.22
CA LEU A 433 24.77 31.44 68.63
C LEU A 433 25.13 31.12 67.16
N LEU A 434 25.52 29.88 66.86
CA LEU A 434 25.81 29.45 65.49
C LEU A 434 24.58 29.61 64.59
N CYS A 435 23.41 29.09 64.99
CA CYS A 435 22.17 29.26 64.23
C CYS A 435 21.84 30.75 64.01
N TRP A 436 21.93 31.58 65.06
CA TRP A 436 21.67 33.01 64.94
C TRP A 436 22.64 33.70 63.95
N THR A 437 23.94 33.37 64.00
CA THR A 437 24.93 33.94 63.06
C THR A 437 24.70 33.54 61.61
N LEU A 438 24.11 32.36 61.38
CA LEU A 438 23.82 31.85 60.04
C LEU A 438 22.52 32.42 59.48
N GLU A 439 21.51 32.64 60.33
CA GLU A 439 20.25 33.30 59.96
C GLU A 439 20.43 34.79 59.64
N LYS A 440 21.41 35.46 60.27
CA LYS A 440 21.68 36.90 60.09
C LYS A 440 23.13 37.16 59.63
N PRO A 441 23.49 36.80 58.38
CA PRO A 441 24.86 36.91 57.89
C PRO A 441 25.34 38.36 57.59
N HIS A 442 24.47 39.37 57.77
CA HIS A 442 24.73 40.77 57.38
C HIS A 442 24.58 41.80 58.51
N VAL A 443 24.74 41.38 59.77
CA VAL A 443 24.84 42.30 60.91
C VAL A 443 26.24 42.27 61.52
#